data_AF-A0A961VYB8-F1
#
_entry.id   AF-A0A961VYB8-F1
#
_cell.length_a   1.000
_cell.length_b   1.000
_cell.length_c   1.000
_cell.angle_alpha   90.00
_cell.angle_beta   90.00
_cell.angle_gamma   90.00
#
_symmetry.space_group_name_H-M   'P 1'
#
loop_
_entity.id
_entity.type
_entity.pdbx_description
1 polymer ?
#
loop_
_entity_poly.entity_id
_entity_poly.type
_entity_poly.pdbx_seq_one_letter_code
_entity_poly.pdbx_strand_id
1 'polypeptide(L)'
;MVGHLVLVVLQFIAAWFAAPMVLGHIPVTGHLQTFVHAGLYAVVVWIVGLVGCFALRDVRMPSTRTLAAALVCAMIGAALMLVPQLLAAIPFKFPPLYLPLFGAIIGYFLRR
;
A
#
# COMPACT_ATOMS: atom_id res chain seq x y z
N MET A 1 2.32 18.77 10.50
CA MET A 1 2.44 17.34 10.85
C MET A 1 1.09 16.62 10.95
N VAL A 2 0.05 17.23 11.54
CA VAL A 2 -1.30 16.62 11.65
C VAL A 2 -1.86 16.16 10.29
N GLY A 3 -1.72 16.96 9.22
CA GLY A 3 -2.17 16.57 7.89
C GLY A 3 -1.53 15.28 7.35
N HIS A 4 -0.31 14.95 7.78
CA HIS A 4 0.35 13.69 7.38
C HIS A 4 -0.20 12.50 8.15
N LEU A 5 -0.47 12.65 9.44
CA LEU A 5 -1.14 11.62 10.23
C LEU A 5 -2.53 11.31 9.66
N VAL A 6 -3.29 12.36 9.33
CA VAL A 6 -4.61 12.20 8.69
C VAL A 6 -4.47 11.49 7.35
N LEU A 7 -3.47 11.83 6.54
CA LEU A 7 -3.22 11.19 5.25
C LEU A 7 -2.90 9.69 5.40
N VAL A 8 -2.09 9.30 6.38
CA VAL A 8 -1.78 7.89 6.66
C VAL A 8 -3.07 7.13 7.00
N VAL A 9 -3.88 7.69 7.90
CA VAL A 9 -5.16 7.09 8.30
C VAL A 9 -6.09 6.95 7.07
N LEU A 10 -6.15 7.99 6.23
CA LEU A 10 -6.97 7.98 5.03
C LEU A 10 -6.49 6.95 4.00
N GLN A 11 -5.18 6.79 3.84
CA GLN A 11 -4.56 5.76 2.99
C GLN A 11 -4.91 4.35 3.49
N PHE A 12 -4.86 4.11 4.80
CA PHE A 12 -5.27 2.84 5.39
C PHE A 12 -6.75 2.55 5.16
N ILE A 13 -7.63 3.51 5.45
CA ILE A 13 -9.09 3.37 5.26
C ILE A 13 -9.39 3.12 3.78
N ALA A 14 -8.87 3.96 2.89
CA ALA A 14 -9.12 3.83 1.47
C ALA A 14 -8.60 2.50 0.91
N ALA A 15 -7.40 2.07 1.29
CA ALA A 15 -6.86 0.79 0.86
C ALA A 15 -7.65 -0.39 1.40
N TRP A 16 -8.17 -0.30 2.62
CA TRP A 16 -9.03 -1.34 3.23
C TRP A 16 -10.33 -1.54 2.46
N PHE A 17 -10.97 -0.47 2.00
CA PHE A 17 -12.22 -0.56 1.25
C PHE A 17 -12.02 -0.78 -0.25
N ALA A 18 -11.03 -0.12 -0.85
CA ALA A 18 -10.79 -0.18 -2.29
C ALA A 18 -10.25 -1.55 -2.73
N ALA A 19 -9.40 -2.18 -1.93
CA ALA A 19 -8.82 -3.48 -2.30
C ALA A 19 -9.88 -4.58 -2.52
N PRO A 20 -10.74 -4.93 -1.54
CA PRO A 20 -11.72 -6.00 -1.72
C PRO A 20 -12.73 -5.71 -2.84
N MET A 21 -13.08 -4.43 -3.04
CA MET A 21 -14.04 -4.01 -4.07
C MET A 21 -13.52 -4.26 -5.49
N VAL A 22 -12.23 -4.00 -5.74
CA VAL A 22 -11.61 -4.21 -7.05
C VAL A 22 -11.26 -5.68 -7.26
N LEU A 23 -10.83 -6.39 -6.22
CA LEU A 23 -10.45 -7.81 -6.33
C LEU A 23 -11.63 -8.73 -6.62
N GLY A 24 -12.85 -8.36 -6.24
CA GLY A 24 -14.07 -9.07 -6.63
C GLY A 24 -14.30 -9.12 -8.15
N HIS A 25 -13.64 -8.24 -8.92
CA HIS A 25 -13.79 -8.14 -10.37
C HIS A 25 -12.66 -8.82 -11.15
N ILE A 26 -11.58 -9.24 -10.49
CA ILE A 26 -10.41 -9.83 -11.16
C ILE A 26 -10.31 -11.32 -10.79
N PRO A 27 -10.62 -12.25 -11.72
CA PRO A 27 -10.52 -13.68 -11.47
C PRO A 27 -9.05 -14.13 -11.54
N VAL A 28 -8.26 -13.80 -10.51
CA VAL A 28 -6.86 -14.23 -10.38
C VAL A 28 -6.73 -15.15 -9.17
N THR A 29 -6.17 -16.33 -9.37
CA THR A 29 -5.99 -17.34 -8.34
C THR A 29 -4.51 -17.60 -8.04
N GLY A 30 -4.19 -17.85 -6.76
CA GLY A 30 -2.84 -18.24 -6.32
C GLY A 30 -1.87 -17.07 -6.12
N HIS A 31 -0.57 -17.31 -6.31
CA HIS A 31 0.49 -16.33 -6.00
C HIS A 31 0.39 -15.02 -6.80
N LEU A 32 -0.18 -15.06 -8.01
CA LEU A 32 -0.36 -13.87 -8.84
C LEU A 32 -1.33 -12.86 -8.18
N GLN A 33 -2.30 -13.35 -7.40
CA GLN A 33 -3.28 -12.54 -6.69
C GLN A 33 -2.61 -11.59 -5.67
N THR A 34 -1.54 -12.06 -5.00
CA THR A 34 -0.79 -11.26 -4.00
C THR A 34 -0.03 -10.10 -4.65
N PHE A 35 0.53 -10.32 -5.85
CA PHE A 35 1.19 -9.26 -6.61
C PHE A 35 0.18 -8.24 -7.15
N VAL A 36 -0.98 -8.71 -7.64
CA VAL A 36 -2.07 -7.82 -8.08
C VAL A 36 -2.58 -6.96 -6.91
N HIS A 37 -2.76 -7.55 -5.72
CA HIS A 37 -3.10 -6.81 -4.50
C HIS A 37 -2.08 -5.72 -4.21
N ALA A 38 -0.79 -6.05 -4.25
CA ALA A 38 0.27 -5.12 -3.92
C ALA A 38 0.36 -3.95 -4.92
N GLY A 39 0.18 -4.23 -6.22
CA GLY A 39 0.06 -3.19 -7.23
C GLY A 39 -1.14 -2.28 -6.99
N LEU A 40 -2.30 -2.88 -6.67
CA LEU A 40 -3.51 -2.14 -6.36
C LEU A 40 -3.33 -1.24 -5.13
N TYR A 41 -2.74 -1.76 -4.05
CA TYR A 41 -2.44 -0.98 -2.86
C TYR A 41 -1.53 0.21 -3.15
N ALA A 42 -0.47 0.02 -3.95
CA ALA A 42 0.42 1.12 -4.34
C ALA A 42 -0.33 2.23 -5.09
N VAL A 43 -1.20 1.85 -6.03
CA VAL A 43 -2.03 2.81 -6.79
C VAL A 43 -3.01 3.53 -5.88
N VAL A 44 -3.73 2.81 -5.01
CA VAL A 44 -4.70 3.42 -4.07
C VAL A 44 -4.00 4.38 -3.11
N VAL A 45 -2.88 3.97 -2.49
CA VAL A 45 -2.09 4.81 -1.58
C VAL A 45 -1.63 6.09 -2.29
N TRP A 46 -1.19 5.98 -3.54
CA TRP A 46 -0.77 7.14 -4.33
C TRP A 46 -1.94 8.06 -4.70
N ILE A 47 -3.06 7.52 -5.18
CA ILE A 47 -4.27 8.31 -5.51
C ILE A 47 -4.77 9.03 -4.28
N VAL A 48 -4.83 8.35 -3.13
CA VAL A 48 -5.25 8.95 -1.86
C VAL A 48 -4.26 10.02 -1.42
N GLY A 49 -2.96 9.80 -1.65
CA GLY A 49 -1.93 10.81 -1.44
C GLY A 49 -2.15 12.08 -2.29
N LEU A 50 -2.53 11.87 -3.55
CA LEU A 50 -2.77 12.93 -4.54
C LEU A 50 -4.07 13.70 -4.25
N VAL A 51 -5.16 13.01 -3.90
CA VAL A 51 -6.40 13.67 -3.48
C VAL A 51 -6.22 14.34 -2.12
N GLY A 52 -5.54 13.67 -1.21
CA GLY A 52 -5.24 14.15 0.13
C GLY A 52 -4.44 15.45 0.14
N CYS A 53 -3.55 15.68 -0.84
CA CYS A 53 -2.80 16.94 -0.91
C CYS A 53 -3.67 18.15 -1.26
N PHE A 54 -4.82 17.96 -1.90
CA PHE A 54 -5.77 19.04 -2.16
C PHE A 54 -6.67 19.34 -0.95
N ALA A 55 -6.98 18.32 -0.14
CA ALA A 55 -7.85 18.46 1.02
C ALA A 55 -7.10 18.84 2.32
N LEU A 56 -5.83 18.46 2.45
CA LEU A 56 -5.05 18.61 3.68
C LEU A 56 -3.98 19.69 3.55
N ARG A 57 -3.97 20.62 4.52
CA ARG A 57 -2.95 21.66 4.62
C ARG A 57 -1.57 21.07 4.93
N ASP A 58 -0.54 21.68 4.35
CA ASP A 58 0.88 21.29 4.47
C ASP A 58 1.25 19.92 3.87
N VAL A 59 0.38 19.33 3.04
CA VAL A 59 0.66 18.06 2.35
C VAL A 59 1.24 18.34 0.97
N ARG A 60 2.53 18.01 0.78
CA ARG A 60 3.18 18.06 -0.54
C ARG A 60 2.56 17.08 -1.53
N MET A 61 2.45 17.51 -2.78
CA MET A 61 1.90 16.73 -3.89
C MET A 61 2.82 15.56 -4.27
N PRO A 62 2.30 14.32 -4.32
CA PRO A 62 3.10 13.16 -4.70
C PRO A 62 3.45 13.17 -6.20
N SER A 63 4.71 12.84 -6.53
CA SER A 63 5.19 12.76 -7.91
C SER A 63 5.13 11.34 -8.47
N THR A 64 5.35 11.14 -9.77
CA THR A 64 5.43 9.80 -10.39
C THR A 64 6.52 8.92 -9.75
N ARG A 65 7.58 9.52 -9.19
CA ARG A 65 8.61 8.79 -8.45
C ARG A 65 8.10 8.20 -7.12
N THR A 66 7.12 8.86 -6.49
CA THR A 66 6.48 8.33 -5.27
C THR A 66 5.61 7.12 -5.56
N LEU A 67 4.92 7.11 -6.72
CA LEU A 67 4.19 5.93 -7.19
C LEU A 67 5.14 4.76 -7.43
N ALA A 68 6.25 5.00 -8.15
CA ALA A 68 7.24 3.96 -8.41
C ALA A 68 7.82 3.39 -7.10
N ALA A 69 8.12 4.24 -6.12
CA ALA A 69 8.64 3.79 -4.82
C ALA A 69 7.60 3.03 -4.00
N ALA A 70 6.35 3.52 -3.95
CA ALA A 70 5.23 2.81 -3.33
C ALA A 70 5.03 1.44 -3.97
N LEU A 71 5.09 1.36 -5.31
CA LEU A 71 4.96 0.10 -6.03
C LEU A 71 6.09 -0.87 -5.71
N VAL A 72 7.35 -0.42 -5.79
CA VAL A 72 8.50 -1.28 -5.49
C VAL A 72 8.44 -1.79 -4.05
N CYS A 73 8.15 -0.93 -3.08
CA CYS A 73 8.04 -1.36 -1.68
C CYS A 73 6.83 -2.28 -1.44
N ALA A 74 5.71 -2.07 -2.13
CA ALA A 74 4.56 -2.98 -2.07
C ALA A 74 4.89 -4.36 -2.67
N MET A 75 5.62 -4.39 -3.79
CA MET A 75 6.12 -5.62 -4.41
C MET A 75 7.08 -6.36 -3.49
N ILE A 76 7.97 -5.65 -2.79
CA ILE A 76 8.83 -6.25 -1.77
C ILE A 76 7.97 -6.86 -0.65
N GLY A 77 6.96 -6.13 -0.15
CA GLY A 77 6.03 -6.66 0.86
C GLY A 77 5.29 -7.92 0.42
N ALA A 78 4.88 -8.00 -0.85
CA ALA A 78 4.27 -9.20 -1.41
C ALA A 78 5.28 -10.35 -1.60
N ALA A 79 6.50 -10.05 -2.04
CA ALA A 79 7.56 -11.04 -2.21
C ALA A 79 7.96 -11.66 -0.86
N LEU A 80 7.96 -10.88 0.23
CA LEU A 80 8.17 -11.38 1.58
C LEU A 80 7.11 -12.42 2.00
N MET A 81 5.88 -12.32 1.48
CA MET A 81 4.83 -13.33 1.75
C MET A 81 5.08 -14.66 1.04
N LEU A 82 5.88 -14.70 -0.03
CA LEU A 82 6.25 -15.95 -0.70
C LEU A 82 7.30 -16.76 0.07
N VAL A 83 8.01 -16.13 1.01
CA VAL A 83 9.06 -16.80 1.80
C VAL A 83 8.52 -17.11 3.20
N PRO A 84 7.96 -18.32 3.44
CA PRO A 84 7.34 -18.67 4.71
C PRO A 84 8.33 -18.64 5.89
N GLN A 85 9.63 -18.81 5.64
CA GLN A 85 10.69 -18.71 6.64
C GLN A 85 10.82 -17.29 7.22
N LEU A 86 10.58 -16.25 6.40
CA LEU A 86 10.59 -14.84 6.83
C LEU A 86 9.32 -14.49 7.62
N LEU A 87 8.17 -15.04 7.23
CA LEU A 87 6.92 -14.90 7.98
C LEU A 87 6.96 -15.61 9.34
N ALA A 88 7.69 -16.73 9.45
CA ALA A 88 7.87 -17.45 10.71
C ALA A 88 8.89 -16.77 11.63
N ALA A 89 9.90 -16.10 11.08
CA ALA A 89 10.92 -15.39 11.85
C ALA A 89 10.41 -14.10 12.49
N ILE A 90 9.36 -13.50 11.93
CA ILE A 90 8.77 -12.26 12.44
C ILE A 90 7.37 -12.61 12.98
N PRO A 91 7.13 -12.55 14.31
CA PRO A 91 5.82 -12.85 14.88
C PRO A 91 4.82 -11.73 14.54
N PHE A 92 4.32 -11.74 13.31
CA PHE A 92 3.27 -10.84 12.87
C PHE A 92 1.96 -11.23 13.57
N LYS A 93 1.51 -10.42 14.52
CA LYS A 93 0.19 -10.56 15.17
C LYS A 93 -0.97 -10.10 14.28
N PHE A 94 -0.71 -9.83 12.99
CA PHE A 94 -1.66 -9.22 12.06
C PHE A 94 -1.79 -10.09 10.80
N PRO A 95 -2.94 -10.05 10.10
CA PRO A 95 -3.12 -10.78 8.85
C PRO A 95 -2.01 -10.48 7.84
N PRO A 96 -1.38 -11.50 7.24
CA PRO A 96 -0.25 -11.33 6.32
C PRO A 96 -0.55 -10.42 5.12
N LEU A 97 -1.82 -10.28 4.74
CA LEU A 97 -2.27 -9.46 3.61
C LEU A 97 -1.98 -7.95 3.76
N TYR A 98 -1.63 -7.47 4.96
CA TYR A 98 -1.26 -6.07 5.18
C TYR A 98 0.20 -5.76 4.86
N LEU A 99 1.08 -6.76 4.74
CA LEU A 99 2.50 -6.55 4.44
C LEU A 99 2.74 -5.73 3.16
N PRO A 100 2.04 -6.01 2.04
CA PRO A 100 2.16 -5.20 0.83
C PRO A 100 1.62 -3.77 0.99
N LEU A 101 0.59 -3.58 1.80
CA LEU A 101 0.01 -2.27 2.11
C LEU A 101 0.98 -1.43 2.95
N PHE A 102 1.59 -2.03 3.98
CA PHE A 102 2.66 -1.39 4.74
C PHE A 102 3.84 -1.02 3.84
N GLY A 103 4.24 -1.94 2.95
CA GLY A 103 5.25 -1.66 1.93
C GLY A 103 4.89 -0.45 1.06
N ALA A 104 3.65 -0.40 0.54
CA ALA A 104 3.17 0.72 -0.27
C ALA A 104 3.26 2.06 0.46
N ILE A 105 2.80 2.11 1.71
CA ILE A 105 2.82 3.33 2.54
C ILE A 105 4.26 3.75 2.83
N ILE A 106 5.14 2.82 3.20
CA ILE A 106 6.56 3.13 3.43
C ILE A 106 7.21 3.70 2.16
N GLY A 107 7.00 3.06 1.01
CA GLY A 107 7.55 3.53 -0.26
C GLY A 107 7.01 4.91 -0.66
N TYR A 108 5.74 5.18 -0.38
CA TYR A 108 5.15 6.50 -0.55
C TYR A 108 5.86 7.56 0.31
N PHE A 109 6.08 7.29 1.59
CA PHE A 109 6.74 8.23 2.50
C PHE A 109 8.25 8.39 2.25
N LEU A 110 8.93 7.37 1.73
CA LEU A 110 10.38 7.40 1.49
C LEU A 110 10.77 8.42 0.40
N ARG A 111 9.91 8.64 -0.59
CA ARG A 111 10.19 9.48 -1.78
C ARG A 111 9.38 10.77 -1.85
N ARG A 112 8.57 11.03 -0.83
CA ARG A 112 7.74 12.23 -0.69
C ARG A 112 8.52 13.39 -0.08
#